data_AF-A0A379TI89-F1
#
_entry.id   AF-A0A379TI89-F1
#
_cell.length_a   1.000
_cell.length_b   1.000
_cell.length_c   1.000
_cell.angle_alpha   90.00
_cell.angle_beta   90.00
_cell.angle_gamma   90.00
#
_symmetry.space_group_name_H-M   'P 1'
#
loop_
_entity.id
_entity.type
_entity.pdbx_description
1 polymer ?
#
loop_
_entity_poly.entity_id
_entity_poly.type
_entity_poly.pdbx_seq_one_letter_code
_entity_poly.pdbx_strand_id
1 'polypeptide(L)' 'MTHDNKLQVEAIKCGTVIDHIPAQVGFKLLSLFKLDRDRAADHYRPESTVWRDGA' A
#
# COMPACT_ATOMS: atom_id res chain seq x y z
N MET A 1 -10.72 34.55 -1.86
CA MET A 1 -9.74 33.78 -2.66
C MET A 1 -9.31 32.58 -1.84
N THR A 2 -10.08 31.49 -1.87
CA THR A 2 -9.65 30.21 -1.29
C THR A 2 -8.61 29.63 -2.25
N HIS A 3 -7.35 29.56 -1.81
CA HIS A 3 -6.31 28.93 -2.60
C HIS A 3 -6.53 27.42 -2.53
N ASP A 4 -7.13 26.88 -3.59
CA ASP A 4 -7.32 25.45 -3.81
C ASP A 4 -5.94 24.78 -3.97
N ASN A 5 -5.29 24.46 -2.85
CA ASN A 5 -4.10 23.60 -2.82
C ASN A 5 -4.54 22.15 -3.06
N LYS A 6 -5.06 21.89 -4.26
CA LYS A 6 -5.42 20.54 -4.69
C LYS A 6 -4.14 19.76 -4.93
N LEU A 7 -3.98 18.67 -4.18
CA LEU A 7 -2.95 17.69 -4.45
C LEU A 7 -3.13 17.18 -5.89
N GLN A 8 -2.03 17.11 -6.64
CA GLN A 8 -2.02 16.47 -7.94
C GLN A 8 -2.12 14.97 -7.72
N VAL A 9 -3.29 14.40 -8.01
CA VAL A 9 -3.56 12.97 -7.94
C VAL A 9 -4.27 12.54 -9.21
N GLU A 10 -4.02 11.31 -9.64
CA GLU A 10 -4.70 10.71 -10.79
C GLU A 10 -6.06 10.14 -10.38
N ALA A 11 -7.00 10.13 -11.32
CA ALA A 11 -8.26 9.43 -11.12
C ALA A 11 -8.02 7.93 -11.02
N ILE A 12 -8.60 7.28 -10.01
CA ILE A 12 -8.50 5.83 -9.87
C ILE A 12 -9.52 5.13 -10.77
N LYS A 13 -9.09 4.09 -11.48
CA LYS A 13 -9.97 3.26 -12.33
C LYS A 13 -10.76 2.24 -11.51
N CYS A 14 -10.09 1.58 -10.57
CA CYS A 14 -10.66 0.57 -9.69
C CYS A 14 -10.05 0.74 -8.29
N GLY A 15 -10.89 0.85 -7.26
CA GLY A 15 -10.44 1.02 -5.87
C GLY A 15 -11.41 1.86 -5.06
N THR A 16 -10.94 2.39 -3.93
CA THR A 16 -11.73 3.20 -3.01
C THR A 16 -10.99 4.49 -2.68
N VAL A 17 -11.67 5.62 -2.80
CA VAL A 17 -11.17 6.92 -2.30
C VAL A 17 -11.65 7.08 -0.87
N ILE A 18 -10.71 7.20 0.06
CA ILE A 18 -11.02 7.50 1.46
C ILE A 18 -10.74 8.99 1.65
N ASP A 19 -11.81 9.78 1.73
CA ASP A 19 -11.74 11.22 1.89
C ASP A 19 -11.92 11.64 3.37
N HIS A 20 -11.65 12.91 3.69
CA HIS A 20 -11.83 13.52 5.01
C HIS A 20 -11.05 12.85 6.15
N ILE A 21 -9.85 12.35 5.86
CA ILE A 21 -8.94 11.83 6.88
C ILE A 21 -8.37 13.03 7.67
N PRO A 22 -8.46 13.03 9.02
CA PRO A 22 -7.85 14.08 9.82
C PRO A 22 -6.34 14.19 9.58
N ALA A 23 -5.79 15.39 9.76
CA ALA A 23 -4.35 15.61 9.61
C ALA A 23 -3.54 14.62 10.46
N GLN A 24 -2.41 14.14 9.90
CA GLN A 24 -1.50 13.18 10.54
C GLN A 24 -2.06 11.76 10.80
N VAL A 25 -3.30 11.46 10.39
CA VAL A 25 -3.89 10.12 10.56
C VAL A 25 -3.62 9.20 9.36
N GLY A 26 -3.48 9.75 8.15
CA GLY A 26 -3.31 8.96 6.92
C GLY A 26 -2.17 7.93 6.97
N PHE A 27 -1.00 8.32 7.46
CA PHE A 27 0.15 7.41 7.60
C PHE A 27 -0.08 6.27 8.61
N LYS A 28 -0.88 6.51 9.66
CA LYS A 28 -1.26 5.47 10.62
C LYS A 28 -2.14 4.42 9.95
N LEU A 29 -3.11 4.85 9.13
CA LEU A 29 -3.99 3.95 8.39
C LEU A 29 -3.21 3.09 7.39
N LEU A 30 -2.30 3.70 6.62
CA LEU A 30 -1.42 2.96 5.70
C LEU A 30 -0.63 1.87 6.43
N SER A 31 -0.05 2.19 7.58
CA SER A 31 0.79 1.26 8.34
C SER A 31 -0.01 0.14 9.03
N LEU A 32 -1.12 0.48 9.69
CA LEU A 32 -1.94 -0.48 10.44
C LEU A 32 -2.56 -1.55 9.53
N PHE A 33 -3.02 -1.13 8.36
CA PHE A 33 -3.66 -2.00 7.39
C PHE A 33 -2.72 -2.49 6.28
N LYS A 34 -1.43 -2.09 6.34
CA LYS A 34 -0.39 -2.42 5.35
C LYS A 34 -0.82 -2.10 3.92
N LEU A 35 -1.46 -0.94 3.72
CA LEU A 35 -2.00 -0.51 2.41
C LEU A 35 -0.93 0.06 1.47
N ASP A 36 0.28 0.23 1.97
CA ASP A 36 1.47 0.70 1.25
C ASP A 36 2.25 -0.43 0.56
N ARG A 37 1.87 -1.70 0.81
CA ARG A 37 2.57 -2.88 0.30
C ARG A 37 1.77 -3.57 -0.79
N ASP A 38 2.49 -4.04 -1.81
CA ASP A 38 1.93 -4.93 -2.81
C ASP A 38 1.64 -6.30 -2.21
N ARG A 39 0.35 -6.64 -2.11
CA ARG A 39 -0.12 -7.97 -1.64
C ARG A 39 0.40 -9.14 -2.47
N ALA A 40 0.86 -8.89 -3.70
CA ALA A 40 1.53 -9.91 -4.52
C ALA A 40 2.81 -10.45 -3.86
N ALA A 41 3.52 -9.63 -3.07
CA ALA A 41 4.71 -10.05 -2.35
C ALA A 41 4.40 -10.96 -1.15
N ASP A 42 3.24 -10.80 -0.52
CA ASP A 42 2.83 -11.62 0.64
C ASP A 42 2.40 -13.05 0.25
N HIS A 43 2.10 -13.29 -1.04
CA HIS A 43 1.79 -14.62 -1.58
C HIS A 43 2.99 -15.32 -2.21
N TYR A 44 4.19 -14.73 -2.20
CA TYR A 44 5.39 -15.43 -2.65
C TYR A 44 5.82 -16.46 -1.60
N ARG A 45 5.32 -17.68 -1.74
CA ARG A 45 5.87 -18.87 -1.08
C ARG A 45 6.95 -19.43 -2.01
N PRO A 46 8.26 -19.36 -1.68
CA PRO A 46 9.27 -20.06 -2.46
C PRO A 46 9.07 -21.57 -2.24
N GLU A 47 8.25 -22.19 -3.07
CA GLU A 47 8.29 -23.63 -3.28
C GLU A 47 9.65 -23.93 -3.92
N SER A 48 10.46 -24.75 -3.27
CA SER A 48 11.81 -25.18 -3.68
C SER A 48 12.97 -24.18 -3.50
N THR A 49 13.39 -23.95 -2.25
CA THR A 49 14.83 -23.92 -1.98
C THR A 49 15.21 -25.19 -1.23
N VAL A 50 15.23 -26.30 -1.97
CA VAL A 50 15.91 -27.52 -1.55
C VAL A 50 17.40 -27.26 -1.77
N TRP A 51 18.06 -26.64 -0.80
CA TRP A 51 19.50 -26.87 -0.64
C TRP A 51 19.61 -28.26 -0.01
N ARG A 52 19.86 -29.29 -0.83
CA ARG A 52 20.42 -30.53 -0.32
C ARG A 52 21.87 -30.23 0.04
N ASP A 53 22.12 -30.03 1.32
CA ASP A 53 23.42 -30.26 1.90
C ASP A 53 23.78 -31.76 1.74
N GLY A 54 24.99 -32.02 1.26
CA GLY A 54 25.71 -33.27 1.48
C GLY A 54 25.62 -34.35 0.38
N ALA A 55 26.60 -34.34 -0.52
CA ALA A 55 27.55 -35.44 -0.77
C ALA A 55 28.57 -35.02 -1.85
#